data_AF-A0A453QUI8-F1
#
_entry.id   AF-A0A453QUI8-F1
#
_cell.length_a   1.000
_cell.length_b   1.000
_cell.length_c   1.000
_cell.angle_alpha   90.00
_cell.angle_beta   90.00
_cell.angle_gamma   90.00
#
_symmetry.space_group_name_H-M   'P 1'
#
loop_
_entity.id
_entity.type
_entity.pdbx_description
1 polymer ?
#
loop_
_entity_poly.entity_id
_entity_poly.type
_entity_poly.pdbx_seq_one_letter_code
_entity_poly.pdbx_strand_id
1 'polypeptide(L)' 'RILKLILSKEALAEDVSLESVASMTDGYSGSDLKNLCVTAAGRPIHDLLEREQKV' A
#
# COMPACT_ATOMS: atom_id res chain seq x y z
N ARG A 1 -9.91 1.30 10.74
CA ARG A 1 -11.16 1.68 10.00
C ARG A 1 -10.87 2.35 8.66
N ILE A 2 -9.96 3.33 8.60
CA ILE A 2 -9.64 4.08 7.37
C ILE A 2 -9.05 3.18 6.25
N LEU A 3 -8.06 2.34 6.57
CA LEU A 3 -7.46 1.40 5.60
C LEU A 3 -8.49 0.50 4.91
N LYS A 4 -9.47 -0.03 5.67
CA LYS A 4 -10.58 -0.84 5.13
C LYS A 4 -11.45 -0.07 4.14
N LEU A 5 -11.63 1.24 4.33
CA LEU A 5 -12.39 2.08 3.41
C LEU A 5 -11.59 2.38 2.15
N ILE A 6 -10.31 2.76 2.30
CA ILE A 6 -9.40 3.05 1.18
C ILE A 6 -9.26 1.83 0.27
N LEU A 7 -9.08 0.65 0.86
CA LEU A 7 -8.85 -0.61 0.14
C LEU A 7 -10.14 -1.41 -0.14
N SER A 8 -11.32 -0.83 0.08
CA SER A 8 -12.61 -1.54 -0.04
C SER A 8 -12.92 -2.09 -1.44
N LYS A 9 -12.25 -1.57 -2.48
CA LYS A 9 -12.41 -1.97 -3.87
C LYS A 9 -11.20 -2.72 -4.44
N GLU A 10 -10.16 -2.89 -3.62
CA GLU A 10 -8.90 -3.48 -4.05
C GLU A 10 -8.88 -4.98 -3.75
N ALA A 11 -8.25 -5.74 -4.64
CA ALA A 11 -7.93 -7.14 -4.39
C ALA A 11 -6.64 -7.21 -3.56
N LEU A 12 -6.76 -7.65 -2.30
CA LEU A 12 -5.61 -7.86 -1.42
C LEU A 12 -5.16 -9.32 -1.50
N ALA A 13 -3.84 -9.55 -1.47
CA ALA A 13 -3.29 -10.88 -1.35
C ALA A 13 -3.57 -11.47 0.04
N GLU A 14 -3.59 -12.81 0.14
CA GLU A 14 -3.95 -13.52 1.38
C GLU A 14 -2.99 -13.24 2.55
N ASP A 15 -1.76 -12.84 2.24
CA ASP A 15 -0.72 -12.49 3.20
C ASP A 15 -0.80 -11.04 3.70
N VAL A 16 -1.72 -10.23 3.16
CA VAL A 16 -1.88 -8.82 3.56
C VAL A 16 -2.75 -8.69 4.81
N SER A 17 -2.12 -8.38 5.95
CA SER A 17 -2.82 -8.07 7.20
C SER A 17 -3.04 -6.58 7.42
N LEU A 18 -4.28 -6.11 7.27
CA LEU A 18 -4.65 -4.72 7.56
C LEU A 18 -4.48 -4.34 9.04
N GLU A 19 -4.56 -5.31 9.95
CA GLU A 19 -4.35 -5.11 11.38
C GLU A 19 -2.88 -4.77 11.66
N SER A 20 -1.97 -5.53 11.02
CA SER A 20 -0.54 -5.27 11.12
C SER A 20 -0.19 -3.90 10.58
N VAL A 21 -0.69 -3.54 9.38
CA VAL A 21 -0.44 -2.21 8.79
C VAL A 21 -0.97 -1.11 9.71
N ALA A 22 -2.17 -1.26 10.26
CA ALA A 22 -2.74 -0.27 11.18
C ALA A 22 -1.88 -0.06 12.43
N SER A 23 -1.29 -1.13 12.98
CA SER A 23 -0.41 -1.04 14.15
C SER A 23 0.92 -0.31 13.88
N MET A 24 1.37 -0.29 12.63
CA MET A 24 2.61 0.37 12.21
C MET A 24 2.41 1.83 11.80
N THR A 25 1.17 2.27 11.60
CA THR A 25 0.83 3.60 11.08
C THR A 25 0.25 4.51 12.16
N ASP A 26 0.77 4.43 13.38
CA ASP A 26 0.35 5.35 14.44
C ASP A 26 0.74 6.79 14.10
N GLY A 27 -0.15 7.74 14.38
CA GLY A 27 0.03 9.15 14.01
C GLY A 27 -0.21 9.50 12.53
N TYR A 28 -0.53 8.53 11.66
CA TYR A 28 -0.85 8.81 10.26
C TYR A 28 -2.26 9.38 10.12
N SER A 29 -2.40 10.47 9.36
CA SER A 29 -3.70 11.00 8.96
C SER A 29 -4.35 10.14 7.88
N GLY A 30 -5.64 10.35 7.62
CA GLY A 30 -6.34 9.65 6.52
C GLY A 30 -5.72 9.90 5.15
N SER A 31 -5.16 11.09 4.91
CA SER A 31 -4.39 11.42 3.70
C SER A 31 -3.06 10.66 3.64
N ASP A 32 -2.36 10.50 4.75
CA ASP A 32 -1.10 9.75 4.79
C ASP A 32 -1.35 8.27 4.47
N LEU A 33 -2.42 7.69 5.04
CA LEU A 33 -2.83 6.31 4.73
C LEU A 33 -3.22 6.15 3.25
N LYS A 34 -3.88 7.14 2.66
CA LYS A 34 -4.22 7.11 1.23
C LYS A 34 -2.97 7.14 0.37
N ASN A 35 -2.04 8.03 0.66
CA ASN A 35 -0.78 8.14 -0.08
C ASN A 35 0.05 6.86 0.06
N LEU A 36 0.13 6.29 1.27
CA LEU A 36 0.77 5.00 1.51
C LEU A 36 0.21 3.90 0.59
N CYS A 37 -1.12 3.74 0.53
CA CYS A 37 -1.76 2.75 -0.33
C CYS A 37 -1.50 3.00 -1.83
N VAL A 38 -1.56 4.26 -2.28
CA VAL A 38 -1.28 4.63 -3.68
C VAL A 38 0.16 4.32 -4.07
N THR A 39 1.13 4.67 -3.21
CA THR A 39 2.55 4.35 -3.42
C THR A 39 2.79 2.84 -3.44
N ALA A 40 2.15 2.09 -2.53
CA ALA A 40 2.27 0.62 -2.50
C ALA A 40 1.74 -0.02 -3.79
N ALA A 41 0.60 0.45 -4.32
CA ALA A 41 0.03 -0.05 -5.57
C ALA A 41 0.92 0.21 -6.81
N GLY A 42 1.67 1.32 -6.81
CA GLY A 42 2.61 1.65 -7.90
C GLY A 42 3.93 0.89 -7.84
N ARG A 43 4.29 0.33 -6.67
CA ARG A 43 5.59 -0.30 -6.44
C ARG A 43 5.95 -1.41 -7.43
N PRO A 44 5.04 -2.32 -7.83
CA PRO A 44 5.37 -3.38 -8.80
C PRO A 44 5.85 -2.83 -10.15
N ILE A 45 5.27 -1.73 -10.63
CA ILE A 45 5.65 -1.09 -11.90
C ILE A 45 7.03 -0.45 -11.75
N HIS A 46 7.28 0.25 -10.63
CA HIS A 46 8.60 0.81 -10.34
C HIS A 46 9.68 -0.26 -10.28
N ASP A 47 9.42 -1.38 -9.58
CA ASP A 47 10.36 -2.49 -9.47
C ASP A 47 10.64 -3.14 -10.84
N LEU A 48 9.64 -3.22 -11.72
CA LEU A 48 9.81 -3.72 -13.08
C LEU A 48 10.73 -2.80 -13.90
N LEU A 49 10.46 -1.50 -13.89
CA LEU A 49 11.26 -0.50 -14.63
C LEU A 49 12.71 -0.45 -14.13
N GLU A 50 12.93 -0.54 -12.82
CA GLU A 50 14.28 -0.59 -12.24
C GLU A 50 15.07 -1.84 -12.65
N ARG A 51 14.37 -2.97 -12.85
CA ARG A 51 15.01 -4.20 -13.36
C ARG A 51 15.41 -4.04 -14.81
N GLU A 52 14.57 -3.43 -15.64
CA GLU A 52 14.85 -3.20 -17.07
C GLU A 52 16.00 -2.21 -17.30
N GLN A 53 16.13 -1.17 -16.47
CA GLN A 53 17.24 -0.20 -16.58
C GLN A 53 18.60 -0.75 -16.16
N LYS A 54 18.63 -1.89 -15.44
CA LYS A 54 19.86 -2.56 -15.01
C LYS A 54 20.34 -3.64 -16.00
N VAL A 55 19.65 -3.80 -17.13
CA VAL A 55 20.04 -4.64 -18.28
C VAL A 55 20.70 -3.77 -19.33
#